data_AF-A0A353PNM6-F1
#
_entry.id   AF-A0A353PNM6-F1
#
_cell.length_a   1.000
_cell.length_b   1.000
_cell.length_c   1.000
_cell.angle_alpha   90.00
_cell.angle_beta   90.00
_cell.angle_gamma   90.00
#
_symmetry.space_group_name_H-M   'P 1'
#
loop_
_entity.id
_entity.type
_entity.pdbx_description
1 polymer ?
#
loop_
_entity_poly.entity_id
_entity_poly.type
_entity_poly.pdbx_seq_one_letter_code
_entity_poly.pdbx_strand_id
1 'polypeptide(L)'
;MPIIDESNLLSAEEKETYGKLLKIHGHKHEHFLLEIYEDQGSMDMNDLSYVVIINTKATHIKHQKTKTYRSRAGSGSWLAEFEKDLKNGFFNRT
;
A
#
# COMPACT_ATOMS: atom_id res chain seq x y z
N MET A 1 6.75 -9.74 -9.08
CA MET A 1 5.65 -8.77 -8.95
C MET A 1 4.82 -9.16 -7.74
N PRO A 2 4.61 -8.26 -6.77
CA PRO A 2 3.70 -8.53 -5.67
C PRO A 2 2.73 -7.34 -5.43
N ILE A 3 2.27 -6.69 -6.49
CA ILE A 3 1.14 -5.74 -6.40
C ILE A 3 0.01 -6.38 -7.18
N ILE A 4 -1.09 -6.66 -6.50
CA ILE A 4 -2.35 -7.15 -7.05
C ILE A 4 -3.30 -5.96 -7.07
N ASP A 5 -3.45 -5.35 -8.24
CA ASP A 5 -4.22 -4.12 -8.50
C ASP A 5 -5.03 -4.31 -9.79
N GLU A 6 -6.08 -5.12 -9.73
CA GLU A 6 -6.84 -5.57 -10.91
C GLU A 6 -7.58 -4.43 -11.62
N SER A 7 -8.02 -3.42 -10.84
CA SER A 7 -8.73 -2.25 -11.36
C SER A 7 -7.82 -1.05 -11.65
N ASN A 8 -6.49 -1.23 -11.56
CA ASN A 8 -5.49 -0.17 -11.77
C ASN A 8 -5.78 1.10 -10.94
N LEU A 9 -6.06 0.89 -9.66
CA LEU A 9 -6.54 1.87 -8.68
C LEU A 9 -5.43 2.79 -8.18
N LEU A 10 -4.18 2.30 -8.21
CA LEU A 10 -3.02 3.11 -7.90
C LEU A 10 -2.49 3.79 -9.15
N SER A 11 -2.26 5.10 -9.04
CA SER A 11 -1.61 5.86 -10.10
C SER A 11 -0.15 5.41 -10.33
N ALA A 12 0.39 5.72 -11.49
CA ALA A 12 1.80 5.44 -11.80
C ALA A 12 2.75 6.16 -10.82
N GLU A 13 2.39 7.38 -10.40
CA GLU A 13 3.16 8.15 -9.42
C GLU A 13 3.19 7.46 -8.04
N GLU A 14 2.07 6.90 -7.59
CA GLU A 14 2.02 6.15 -6.33
C GLU A 14 2.86 4.87 -6.41
N LYS A 15 2.79 4.14 -7.53
CA LYS A 15 3.60 2.92 -7.77
C LYS A 15 5.09 3.25 -7.78
N GLU A 16 5.49 4.37 -8.41
CA GLU A 16 6.87 4.83 -8.42
C GLU A 16 7.34 5.26 -7.02
N THR A 17 6.52 6.03 -6.31
CA THR A 17 6.82 6.51 -4.96
C THR A 17 6.96 5.36 -3.98
N TYR A 18 6.09 4.36 -4.05
CA TYR A 18 6.21 3.12 -3.31
C TYR A 18 7.57 2.45 -3.54
N GLY A 19 7.98 2.28 -4.81
CA GLY A 19 9.28 1.70 -5.15
C GLY A 19 10.47 2.49 -4.58
N LYS A 20 10.38 3.83 -4.57
CA LYS A 20 11.39 4.71 -3.95
C LYS A 20 11.45 4.51 -2.44
N LEU A 21 10.30 4.45 -1.76
CA LEU A 21 10.23 4.23 -0.31
C LEU A 21 10.87 2.89 0.09
N LEU A 22 10.58 1.82 -0.65
CA LEU A 22 11.22 0.52 -0.41
C LEU A 22 12.74 0.63 -0.49
N LYS A 23 13.27 1.28 -1.53
CA LYS A 23 14.70 1.45 -1.72
C LYS A 23 15.35 2.27 -0.59
N ILE A 24 14.72 3.36 -0.18
CA ILE A 24 15.19 4.22 0.93
C ILE A 24 15.29 3.43 2.23
N HIS A 25 14.29 2.59 2.52
CA HIS A 25 14.22 1.80 3.73
C HIS A 25 14.88 0.42 3.64
N GLY A 26 15.60 0.14 2.56
CA GLY A 26 16.36 -1.12 2.39
C GLY A 26 15.51 -2.37 2.13
N HIS A 27 14.27 -2.20 1.67
CA HIS A 27 13.40 -3.29 1.29
C HIS A 27 13.37 -3.51 -0.24
N LYS A 28 13.02 -4.74 -0.63
CA LYS A 28 12.76 -5.12 -2.01
C LYS A 28 11.26 -5.26 -2.23
N HIS A 29 10.81 -5.16 -3.47
CA HIS A 29 9.41 -5.40 -3.82
C HIS A 29 8.93 -6.76 -3.32
N GLU A 30 9.73 -7.81 -3.44
CA GLU A 30 9.38 -9.17 -2.98
C GLU A 30 9.15 -9.30 -1.46
N HIS A 31 9.57 -8.31 -0.66
CA HIS A 31 9.35 -8.29 0.79
C HIS A 31 7.91 -7.95 1.19
N PHE A 32 7.11 -7.47 0.25
CA PHE A 32 5.75 -7.03 0.47
C PHE A 32 4.84 -7.56 -0.62
N LEU A 33 3.61 -7.90 -0.26
CA LEU A 33 2.49 -8.10 -1.16
C LEU A 33 1.48 -6.99 -0.90
N LEU A 34 1.15 -6.22 -1.93
CA LEU A 34 0.07 -5.25 -1.90
C LEU A 34 -1.16 -5.84 -2.60
N GLU A 35 -2.29 -5.84 -1.92
CA GLU A 35 -3.59 -6.16 -2.49
C GLU A 35 -4.44 -4.89 -2.43
N ILE A 36 -4.85 -4.39 -3.59
CA ILE A 36 -5.57 -3.12 -3.71
C ILE A 36 -6.98 -3.42 -4.16
N TYR A 37 -7.94 -2.89 -3.42
CA TYR A 37 -9.37 -3.04 -3.69
C TYR A 37 -10.11 -1.74 -3.41
N GLU A 38 -11.23 -1.57 -4.09
CA GLU A 38 -12.13 -0.45 -3.89
C GLU A 38 -12.95 -0.64 -2.60
N ASP A 39 -13.21 0.43 -1.87
CA ASP A 39 -14.25 0.41 -0.85
C ASP A 39 -15.63 0.45 -1.53
N GLN A 40 -16.22 -0.74 -1.75
CA GLN A 40 -17.54 -0.86 -2.38
C GLN A 40 -18.70 -0.31 -1.54
N GLY A 41 -18.43 0.27 -0.36
CA GLY A 41 -19.44 0.92 0.49
C GLY A 41 -20.08 2.16 -0.14
N SER A 42 -19.40 2.80 -1.10
CA SER A 42 -19.90 3.96 -1.84
C SER A 42 -19.95 3.63 -3.33
N MET A 43 -21.10 3.15 -3.81
CA MET A 43 -21.30 2.73 -5.22
C MET A 43 -21.19 3.86 -6.26
N ASP A 44 -20.91 5.09 -5.86
CA ASP A 44 -20.80 6.21 -6.79
C ASP A 44 -19.32 6.47 -7.12
N MET A 45 -18.89 6.12 -8.34
CA MET A 45 -17.55 6.46 -8.82
C MET A 45 -17.34 7.98 -8.97
N ASN A 46 -18.42 8.77 -8.93
CA ASN A 46 -18.37 10.23 -8.85
C ASN A 46 -18.33 10.76 -7.41
N ASP A 47 -18.37 9.90 -6.39
CA ASP A 47 -18.31 10.35 -5.02
C ASP A 47 -16.90 10.87 -4.71
N LEU A 48 -16.84 12.10 -4.19
CA LEU A 48 -15.61 12.72 -3.66
C LEU A 48 -14.96 11.89 -2.53
N SER A 49 -15.66 10.85 -2.07
CA SER A 49 -15.24 9.85 -1.09
C SER A 49 -14.79 8.52 -1.69
N TYR A 50 -14.42 8.44 -2.98
CA TYR A 50 -13.88 7.20 -3.54
C TYR A 50 -12.56 6.82 -2.83
N VAL A 51 -12.63 5.77 -2.00
CA VAL A 51 -11.53 5.28 -1.17
C VAL A 51 -11.00 3.97 -1.77
N VAL A 52 -9.68 3.92 -1.94
CA VAL A 52 -8.93 2.71 -2.20
C VAL A 52 -8.42 2.14 -0.88
N ILE A 53 -8.48 0.83 -0.76
CA ILE A 53 -7.98 0.09 0.38
C ILE A 53 -6.74 -0.68 -0.08
N ILE A 54 -5.62 -0.45 0.62
CA ILE A 54 -4.33 -1.07 0.34
C ILE A 54 -4.02 -2.01 1.49
N ASN A 55 -4.13 -3.32 1.24
CA ASN A 55 -3.67 -4.33 2.18
C ASN A 55 -2.21 -4.70 1.90
N THR A 56 -1.34 -4.39 2.86
CA THR A 56 0.09 -4.63 2.76
C THR A 56 0.49 -5.78 3.66
N LYS A 57 1.04 -6.83 3.05
CA LYS A 57 1.52 -8.02 3.73
C LYS A 57 3.04 -8.15 3.61
N ALA A 58 3.75 -8.12 4.73
CA ALA A 58 5.19 -8.32 4.76
C ALA A 58 5.55 -9.81 4.67
N THR A 59 5.83 -10.27 3.46
CA THR A 59 6.14 -11.67 3.12
C THR A 59 7.48 -12.15 3.71
N HIS A 60 8.42 -11.23 3.92
CA HIS A 60 9.75 -11.54 4.45
C HIS A 60 9.78 -11.81 5.96
N ILE A 61 8.68 -11.58 6.68
CA ILE A 61 8.55 -11.80 8.13
C ILE A 61 7.87 -13.15 8.37
N LYS A 62 8.40 -13.96 9.29
CA LYS A 62 7.93 -15.34 9.55
C LYS A 62 6.44 -15.42 9.91
N HIS A 63 5.94 -14.43 10.65
CA HIS A 63 4.52 -14.33 11.03
C HIS A 63 3.70 -13.42 10.09
N GLN A 64 4.25 -13.05 8.93
CA GLN A 64 3.60 -12.31 7.85
C GLN A 64 2.74 -11.14 8.36
N LYS A 65 3.38 -10.10 8.93
CA LYS A 65 2.67 -8.92 9.43
C LYS A 65 1.88 -8.26 8.31
N THR A 66 0.61 -8.00 8.57
CA THR A 66 -0.30 -7.32 7.64
C THR A 66 -0.71 -5.97 8.20
N LYS A 67 -0.89 -4.99 7.33
CA LYS A 67 -1.51 -3.71 7.67
C LYS A 67 -2.34 -3.20 6.51
N THR A 68 -3.50 -2.64 6.83
CA THR A 68 -4.42 -2.07 5.86
C THR A 68 -4.38 -0.56 5.95
N TYR A 69 -4.25 0.09 4.80
CA TYR A 69 -4.31 1.54 4.64
C TYR A 69 -5.55 1.92 3.83
N ARG A 70 -6.08 3.11 4.10
CA ARG A 70 -7.18 3.69 3.35
C ARG A 70 -6.73 5.02 2.78
N SER A 71 -6.91 5.21 1.49
CA SER A 71 -6.53 6.44 0.79
C SER A 71 -7.65 6.85 -0.14
N ARG A 72 -7.80 8.14 -0.40
CA ARG A 72 -8.55 8.54 -1.60
C ARG A 72 -7.75 8.11 -2.82
N ALA A 73 -8.41 7.73 -3.90
CA ALA A 73 -7.68 7.40 -5.12
C ALA A 73 -6.85 8.58 -5.60
N GLY A 74 -5.60 8.31 -5.99
CA GLY A 74 -4.67 9.32 -6.46
C GLY A 74 -4.16 10.30 -5.40
N SER A 75 -4.58 10.23 -4.13
CA SER A 75 -4.06 11.14 -3.10
C SER A 75 -2.72 10.70 -2.50
N GLY A 76 -2.35 9.42 -2.65
CA GLY A 76 -1.10 8.88 -2.11
C GLY A 76 -0.98 8.93 -0.58
N SER A 77 -2.05 9.22 0.16
CA SER A 77 -1.97 9.43 1.62
C SER A 77 -1.57 8.17 2.37
N TRP A 78 -1.89 6.99 1.83
CA TRP A 78 -1.43 5.71 2.37
C TRP A 78 0.09 5.56 2.35
N LEU A 79 0.80 6.19 1.40
CA LEU A 79 2.26 6.12 1.31
C LEU A 79 2.93 6.80 2.50
N ALA A 80 2.35 7.89 3.00
CA ALA A 80 2.85 8.59 4.18
C ALA A 80 2.69 7.74 5.45
N GLU A 81 1.55 7.06 5.59
CA GLU A 81 1.33 6.12 6.69
C GLU A 81 2.23 4.88 6.58
N PHE A 82 2.37 4.34 5.38
CA PHE A 82 3.27 3.22 5.10
C PHE A 82 4.73 3.56 5.41
N GLU A 83 5.21 4.74 4.99
CA GLU A 83 6.56 5.21 5.32
C GLU A 83 6.74 5.36 6.84
N LYS A 84 5.75 5.89 7.55
CA LYS A 84 5.79 5.99 9.01
C LYS A 84 5.93 4.62 9.66
N ASP A 85 5.25 3.60 9.18
CA ASP A 85 5.38 2.23 9.69
C ASP A 85 6.75 1.60 9.40
N LEU A 86 7.33 1.88 8.22
CA LEU A 86 8.71 1.51 7.91
C LEU A 86 9.69 2.18 8.88
N LYS A 87 9.54 3.48 9.13
CA LYS A 87 10.37 4.26 10.08
C LYS A 87 10.25 3.74 11.51
N ASN A 88 9.05 3.35 11.93
CA ASN A 88 8.80 2.77 13.25
C ASN A 88 9.29 1.32 13.39
N GLY A 89 9.79 0.72 12.31
CA GLY A 89 10.23 -0.67 12.30
C GLY A 89 9.10 -1.68 12.45
N PHE A 90 7.85 -1.30 12.14
CA PHE A 90 6.70 -2.21 12.23
C PHE A 90 6.93 -3.46 11.38
N PHE A 91 7.51 -3.29 10.18
CA PHE A 91 7.85 -4.36 9.26
C PHE A 91 9.25 -4.94 9.43
N ASN A 92 9.94 -4.67 10.54
CA ASN A 92 11.23 -5.29 10.80
C ASN A 92 11.05 -6.68 11.42
N ARG A 93 11.98 -7.58 11.09
CA ARG A 93 12.19 -8.85 11.82
C ARG A 93 12.71 -8.49 13.20
N THR A 94 11.80 -8.38 14.17
CA THR A 94 12.14 -8.38 15.59
C THR A 94 12.60 -9.78 15.99
#